data_AF-A0A9W6F9S5-F1
#
_entry.id   AF-A0A9W6F9S5-F1
#
_cell.length_a   1.000
_cell.length_b   1.000
_cell.length_c   1.000
_cell.angle_alpha   90.00
_cell.angle_beta   90.00
_cell.angle_gamma   90.00
#
_symmetry.space_group_name_H-M   'P 1'
#
loop_
_entity.id
_entity.type
_entity.pdbx_description
1 polymer ?
#
loop_
_entity_poly.entity_id
_entity_poly.type
_entity_poly.pdbx_seq_one_letter_code
_entity_poly.pdbx_strand_id
1 'polypeptide(L)'
;MAARVLAQVLVAGATVVFRAATQAWAQALVNAQKSGVASEAAQAGASAAKKAGQMALQEAHMILGVDANAPWGEVVKRFKHLFDVNEKHGSFYLQSKVYRAKETIEEEYKRLGLYSAEEEQQVQQQQQAEQQQQQDKQ
;
A
#
# COMPACT_ATOMS: atom_id res chain seq x y z
N MET A 1 21.70 -36.71 51.39
CA MET A 1 22.09 -37.32 50.11
C MET A 1 21.10 -37.04 48.97
N ALA A 2 19.79 -37.21 49.17
CA ALA A 2 18.78 -37.02 48.12
C ALA A 2 18.76 -35.62 47.46
N ALA A 3 18.85 -34.54 48.25
CA ALA A 3 18.86 -33.16 47.72
C ALA A 3 20.06 -32.85 46.82
N ARG A 4 21.23 -33.47 47.08
CA ARG A 4 22.45 -33.28 46.29
C ARG A 4 22.40 -34.02 44.95
N VAL A 5 21.68 -35.15 44.89
CA VAL A 5 21.45 -35.91 43.65
C VAL A 5 20.42 -35.19 42.77
N LEU A 6 19.32 -34.71 43.35
CA LEU A 6 18.31 -33.92 42.63
C LEU A 6 18.90 -32.62 42.04
N ALA A 7 19.73 -31.91 42.80
CA ALA A 7 20.41 -30.71 42.31
C ALA A 7 21.34 -30.99 41.12
N GLN A 8 22.08 -32.11 41.15
CA GLN A 8 22.97 -32.49 40.04
C GLN A 8 22.19 -32.86 38.78
N VAL A 9 21.07 -33.58 38.90
CA VAL A 9 20.20 -33.94 37.76
C VAL A 9 19.55 -32.69 37.15
N LEU A 10 19.10 -31.75 37.99
CA LEU A 10 18.51 -30.48 37.52
C LEU A 10 19.52 -29.60 36.78
N VAL A 11 20.73 -29.44 37.34
CA VAL A 11 21.79 -28.62 36.72
C VAL A 11 22.31 -29.27 35.43
N ALA A 12 22.51 -30.60 35.43
CA ALA A 12 22.92 -31.32 34.21
C ALA A 12 21.83 -31.27 33.12
N GLY A 13 20.55 -31.42 33.49
CA GLY A 13 19.43 -31.32 32.54
C GLY A 13 19.28 -29.92 31.96
N ALA A 14 19.35 -28.87 32.79
CA ALA A 14 19.21 -27.49 32.37
C ALA A 14 20.34 -27.04 31.42
N THR A 15 21.58 -27.47 31.68
CA THR A 15 22.74 -27.08 30.85
C THR A 15 22.70 -27.71 29.47
N VAL A 16 22.21 -28.95 29.33
CA VAL A 16 22.09 -29.61 28.02
C VAL A 16 21.02 -28.95 27.14
N VAL A 17 19.85 -28.64 27.71
CA VAL A 17 18.76 -27.95 26.98
C VAL A 17 19.19 -26.55 26.55
N PHE A 18 19.88 -25.81 27.44
CA PHE A 18 20.36 -24.46 27.14
C PHE A 18 21.42 -24.44 26.02
N ARG A 19 22.35 -25.42 26.01
CA ARG A 19 23.37 -25.53 24.95
C ARG A 19 22.77 -25.92 23.60
N ALA A 20 21.81 -26.85 23.59
CA ALA A 20 21.11 -27.22 22.36
C ALA A 20 20.29 -26.05 21.78
N ALA A 21 19.60 -25.29 22.64
CA ALA A 21 18.84 -24.11 22.20
C ALA A 21 19.74 -23.01 21.61
N THR A 22 20.89 -22.73 22.23
CA THR A 22 21.84 -21.72 21.73
C THR A 22 22.52 -22.16 20.43
N GLN A 23 22.86 -23.46 20.29
CA GLN A 23 23.40 -24.01 19.04
C GLN A 23 22.39 -23.99 17.90
N ALA A 24 21.13 -24.35 18.15
CA ALA A 24 20.06 -24.27 17.16
C ALA A 24 19.76 -22.82 16.74
N TRP A 25 19.77 -21.87 17.69
CA TRP A 25 19.61 -20.44 17.39
C TRP A 25 20.73 -19.91 16.50
N ALA A 26 21.99 -20.23 16.83
CA ALA A 26 23.14 -19.83 16.01
C ALA A 26 23.09 -20.45 14.60
N GLN A 27 22.69 -21.72 14.49
CA GLN A 27 22.55 -22.41 13.21
C GLN A 27 21.40 -21.83 12.36
N ALA A 28 20.28 -21.42 12.97
CA ALA A 28 19.20 -20.74 12.27
C ALA A 28 19.64 -19.40 11.68
N LEU A 29 20.44 -18.63 12.42
CA LEU A 29 21.00 -17.35 11.96
C LEU A 29 21.97 -17.53 10.77
N VAL A 30 22.86 -18.52 10.85
CA VAL A 30 23.81 -18.82 9.76
C VAL A 30 23.10 -19.37 8.53
N ASN A 31 22.06 -20.20 8.71
CA ASN A 31 21.25 -20.72 7.61
C ASN A 31 20.40 -19.62 6.94
N ALA A 32 19.94 -18.62 7.69
CA ALA A 32 19.26 -17.45 7.15
C ALA A 32 20.19 -16.60 6.25
N GLN A 33 21.48 -16.49 6.59
CA GLN A 33 22.46 -15.78 5.75
C GLN A 33 22.88 -16.55 4.50
N LYS A 34 22.88 -17.89 4.51
CA LYS A 34 23.36 -18.72 3.39
C LYS A 34 22.29 -19.10 2.35
N SER A 35 21.01 -18.98 2.66
CA SER A 35 19.93 -19.59 1.86
C SER A 35 19.25 -18.67 0.83
N GLY A 36 19.65 -17.40 0.70
CA GLY A 36 19.01 -16.44 -0.23
C GLY A 36 17.59 -16.00 0.16
N VAL A 37 16.94 -16.72 1.08
CA VAL A 37 15.63 -16.40 1.68
C VAL A 37 15.64 -15.05 2.39
N ALA A 38 16.78 -14.60 2.94
CA ALA A 38 16.90 -13.27 3.52
C ALA A 38 16.71 -12.14 2.50
N SER A 39 17.13 -12.34 1.24
CA SER A 39 16.95 -11.34 0.18
C SER A 39 15.50 -11.31 -0.31
N GLU A 40 14.87 -12.48 -0.46
CA GLU A 40 13.47 -12.60 -0.85
C GLU A 40 12.53 -12.11 0.25
N ALA A 41 12.80 -12.42 1.52
CA ALA A 41 12.08 -11.91 2.67
C ALA A 41 12.30 -10.41 2.90
N ALA A 42 13.50 -9.87 2.64
CA ALA A 42 13.76 -8.44 2.69
C ALA A 42 13.05 -7.69 1.55
N GLN A 43 13.02 -8.26 0.34
CA GLN A 43 12.30 -7.69 -0.80
C GLN A 43 10.78 -7.79 -0.62
N ALA A 44 10.27 -8.90 -0.08
CA ALA A 44 8.87 -9.07 0.29
C ALA A 44 8.49 -8.12 1.45
N GLY A 45 9.35 -7.96 2.44
CA GLY A 45 9.18 -7.01 3.54
C GLY A 45 9.19 -5.55 3.07
N ALA A 46 10.09 -5.19 2.16
CA ALA A 46 10.12 -3.86 1.53
C ALA A 46 8.89 -3.61 0.65
N SER A 47 8.41 -4.64 -0.07
CA SER A 47 7.19 -4.56 -0.88
C SER A 47 5.94 -4.46 0.00
N ALA A 48 5.89 -5.18 1.12
CA ALA A 48 4.82 -5.10 2.10
C ALA A 48 4.81 -3.73 2.82
N ALA A 49 5.98 -3.18 3.15
CA ALA A 49 6.10 -1.85 3.73
C ALA A 49 5.68 -0.75 2.75
N LYS A 50 6.02 -0.87 1.46
CA LYS A 50 5.49 0.04 0.41
C LYS A 50 3.98 -0.04 0.30
N LYS A 51 3.43 -1.26 0.33
CA LYS A 51 1.98 -1.50 0.26
C LYS A 51 1.23 -0.99 1.51
N ALA A 52 1.87 -0.95 2.67
CA ALA A 52 1.30 -0.40 3.90
C ALA A 52 1.13 1.13 3.87
N GLY A 53 1.91 1.83 3.03
CA GLY A 53 1.79 3.28 2.82
C GLY A 53 0.90 3.68 1.64
N GLN A 54 0.49 2.72 0.80
CA GLN A 54 -0.38 2.95 -0.34
C GLN A 54 -1.85 2.79 0.06
N MET A 55 -2.70 3.67 -0.47
CA MET A 55 -4.14 3.57 -0.29
C MET A 55 -4.65 2.26 -0.88
N ALA A 56 -5.61 1.61 -0.22
CA ALA A 56 -6.22 0.40 -0.75
C ALA A 56 -7.08 0.76 -1.98
N LEU A 57 -7.04 -0.07 -3.03
CA LEU A 57 -7.84 0.17 -4.25
C LEU A 57 -9.34 0.34 -3.93
N GLN A 58 -9.87 -0.49 -3.03
CA GLN A 58 -11.25 -0.37 -2.58
C GLN A 58 -11.53 0.97 -1.89
N GLU A 59 -10.60 1.48 -1.08
CA GLU A 59 -10.72 2.82 -0.47
C GLU A 59 -10.74 3.91 -1.55
N ALA A 60 -9.91 3.78 -2.58
CA ALA A 60 -9.85 4.73 -3.69
C ALA A 60 -11.17 4.80 -4.46
N HIS A 61 -11.78 3.65 -4.79
CA HIS A 61 -13.09 3.60 -5.44
C HIS A 61 -14.19 4.25 -4.58
N MET A 62 -14.16 4.01 -3.26
CA MET A 62 -15.11 4.64 -2.33
C MET A 62 -14.91 6.15 -2.21
N ILE A 63 -13.66 6.63 -2.15
CA ILE A 63 -13.35 8.06 -2.08
C ILE A 63 -13.84 8.80 -3.33
N LEU A 64 -13.65 8.21 -4.52
CA LEU A 64 -14.13 8.81 -5.77
C LEU A 64 -15.60 8.53 -6.07
N GLY A 65 -16.24 7.62 -5.32
CA GLY A 65 -17.63 7.23 -5.52
C GLY A 65 -17.87 6.57 -6.88
N VAL A 66 -16.94 5.73 -7.32
CA VAL A 66 -17.00 5.01 -8.61
C VAL A 66 -17.02 3.50 -8.38
N ASP A 67 -17.69 2.77 -9.27
CA ASP A 67 -17.65 1.31 -9.26
C ASP A 67 -16.22 0.78 -9.52
N ALA A 68 -15.96 -0.44 -9.06
CA ALA A 68 -14.66 -1.12 -9.25
C ALA A 68 -14.28 -1.26 -10.74
N ASN A 69 -15.29 -1.39 -11.61
CA ASN A 69 -15.15 -1.58 -13.05
C ASN A 69 -15.47 -0.32 -13.86
N ALA A 70 -15.50 0.86 -13.22
CA ALA A 70 -15.83 2.11 -13.90
C ALA A 70 -14.83 2.41 -15.03
N PRO A 71 -15.27 2.89 -16.20
CA PRO A 71 -14.34 3.28 -17.27
C PRO A 71 -13.44 4.44 -16.80
N TRP A 72 -12.21 4.50 -17.33
CA TRP A 72 -11.22 5.50 -16.91
C TRP A 72 -11.73 6.94 -17.04
N GLY A 73 -12.43 7.27 -18.14
CA GLY A 73 -13.08 8.56 -18.30
C GLY A 73 -14.06 8.95 -17.17
N GLU A 74 -14.78 7.98 -16.57
CA GLU A 74 -15.65 8.25 -15.43
C GLU A 74 -14.85 8.56 -14.16
N VAL A 75 -13.77 7.80 -13.90
CA VAL A 75 -12.84 8.03 -12.79
C VAL A 75 -12.27 9.46 -12.86
N VAL A 76 -11.80 9.87 -14.03
CA VAL A 76 -11.25 11.22 -14.26
C VAL A 76 -12.32 12.30 -14.01
N LYS A 77 -13.53 12.10 -14.52
CA LYS A 77 -14.63 13.05 -14.36
C LYS A 77 -14.99 13.25 -12.88
N ARG A 78 -15.10 12.16 -12.12
CA ARG A 78 -15.39 12.17 -10.68
C ARG A 78 -14.26 12.80 -9.88
N PHE A 79 -13.01 12.42 -10.18
CA PHE A 79 -11.83 13.02 -9.57
C PHE A 79 -11.84 14.54 -9.72
N LYS A 80 -12.00 15.07 -10.93
CA LYS A 80 -11.97 16.52 -11.17
C LYS A 80 -13.07 17.25 -10.43
N HIS A 81 -14.30 16.74 -10.48
CA HIS A 81 -15.41 17.34 -9.74
C HIS A 81 -15.11 17.42 -8.23
N LEU A 82 -14.66 16.33 -7.62
CA LEU A 82 -14.31 16.30 -6.20
C LEU A 82 -13.09 17.17 -5.89
N PHE A 83 -12.11 17.23 -6.78
CA PHE A 83 -10.92 18.06 -6.61
C PHE A 83 -11.27 19.55 -6.63
N ASP A 84 -12.05 20.00 -7.61
CA ASP A 84 -12.48 21.40 -7.76
C ASP A 84 -13.36 21.87 -6.58
N VAL A 85 -14.28 21.00 -6.12
CA VAL A 85 -15.12 21.31 -4.96
C VAL A 85 -14.28 21.41 -3.68
N ASN A 86 -13.32 20.50 -3.48
CA ASN A 86 -12.45 20.51 -2.31
C ASN A 86 -11.39 21.62 -2.36
N GLU A 87 -10.99 22.09 -3.53
CA GLU A 87 -10.11 23.26 -3.66
C GLU A 87 -10.80 24.54 -3.17
N LYS A 88 -12.10 24.68 -3.44
CA LYS A 88 -12.89 25.87 -3.06
C LYS A 88 -13.44 25.82 -1.64
N HIS A 89 -13.85 24.64 -1.18
CA HIS A 89 -14.64 24.47 0.05
C HIS A 89 -14.09 23.40 1.01
N GLY A 90 -13.06 22.66 0.60
CA GLY A 90 -12.51 21.54 1.37
C GLY A 90 -11.27 21.90 2.19
N SER A 91 -10.60 20.86 2.67
CA SER A 91 -9.29 20.98 3.32
C SER A 91 -8.20 20.34 2.46
N PHE A 92 -6.96 20.78 2.67
CA PHE A 92 -5.79 20.18 2.01
C PHE A 92 -5.71 18.66 2.23
N TYR A 93 -6.14 18.17 3.39
CA TYR A 93 -6.18 16.73 3.68
C TYR A 93 -7.18 16.00 2.79
N LEU A 94 -8.40 16.53 2.64
CA LEU A 94 -9.44 15.93 1.79
C LEU A 94 -9.04 15.96 0.31
N GLN A 95 -8.50 17.09 -0.15
CA GLN A 95 -7.95 17.20 -1.51
C GLN A 95 -6.81 16.20 -1.73
N SER A 96 -5.90 16.06 -0.77
CA SER A 96 -4.83 15.05 -0.82
C SER A 96 -5.38 13.64 -0.88
N LYS A 97 -6.45 13.31 -0.15
CA LYS A 97 -7.09 12.00 -0.20
C LYS A 97 -7.73 11.70 -1.56
N VAL A 98 -8.43 12.68 -2.15
CA VAL A 98 -9.00 12.57 -3.50
C VAL A 98 -7.89 12.37 -4.54
N TYR A 99 -6.78 13.10 -4.41
CA TYR A 99 -5.62 12.93 -5.28
C TYR A 99 -4.98 11.54 -5.17
N ARG A 100 -4.74 11.05 -3.95
CA ARG A 100 -4.20 9.70 -3.72
C ARG A 100 -5.12 8.59 -4.23
N ALA A 101 -6.44 8.79 -4.15
CA ALA A 101 -7.40 7.84 -4.71
C ALA A 101 -7.26 7.72 -6.24
N LYS A 102 -7.12 8.85 -6.94
CA LYS A 102 -6.88 8.85 -8.38
C LYS A 102 -5.58 8.14 -8.74
N GLU A 103 -4.47 8.46 -8.08
CA GLU A 103 -3.18 7.80 -8.32
C GLU A 103 -3.26 6.29 -8.13
N THR A 104 -3.96 5.84 -7.08
CA THR A 104 -4.10 4.40 -6.77
C THR A 104 -4.88 3.66 -7.87
N ILE A 105 -6.00 4.22 -8.34
CA ILE A 105 -6.78 3.63 -9.44
C ILE A 105 -5.99 3.70 -10.75
N GLU A 106 -5.28 4.79 -11.00
CA GLU A 106 -4.44 4.96 -12.19
C GLU A 106 -3.34 3.91 -12.28
N GLU A 107 -2.63 3.66 -11.18
CA GLU A 107 -1.59 2.63 -11.10
C GLU A 107 -2.15 1.24 -11.44
N GLU A 108 -3.33 0.90 -10.89
CA GLU A 108 -4.00 -0.36 -11.18
C GLU A 108 -4.48 -0.44 -12.65
N TYR A 109 -5.07 0.63 -13.18
CA TYR A 109 -5.58 0.66 -14.56
C TYR A 109 -4.44 0.60 -15.57
N LYS A 110 -3.30 1.23 -15.27
CA LYS A 110 -2.06 1.06 -16.04
C LYS A 110 -1.57 -0.38 -16.00
N ARG A 111 -1.60 -1.04 -14.84
CA ARG A 111 -1.23 -2.46 -14.71
C ARG A 111 -2.14 -3.37 -15.54
N LEU A 112 -3.43 -3.05 -15.61
CA LEU A 112 -4.43 -3.83 -16.35
C LEU A 112 -4.55 -3.45 -17.84
N GLY A 113 -3.88 -2.39 -18.29
CA GLY A 113 -4.00 -1.88 -19.66
C GLY A 113 -5.34 -1.19 -19.96
N LEU A 114 -6.06 -0.74 -18.93
CA LEU A 114 -7.35 -0.05 -19.03
C LEU A 114 -7.21 1.49 -18.96
N TYR A 115 -5.98 1.99 -18.77
CA TYR A 115 -5.70 3.42 -18.69
C TYR A 115 -5.68 4.06 -20.08
N SER A 116 -6.38 5.18 -20.23
CA SER A 116 -6.50 5.92 -21.49
C SER A 116 -6.13 7.40 -21.30
N ALA A 117 -4.94 7.80 -21.74
CA ALA A 117 -4.50 9.20 -21.66
C ALA A 117 -5.38 10.15 -22.49
N GLU A 118 -5.90 9.66 -23.62
CA GLU A 118 -6.79 10.42 -24.51
C GLU A 118 -8.11 10.79 -23.83
N GLU A 119 -8.69 9.86 -23.07
CA GLU A 119 -9.93 10.12 -22.31
C GLU A 119 -9.69 11.19 -21.24
N GLU A 120 -8.56 11.15 -20.55
CA GLU A 120 -8.22 12.15 -19.53
C GLU A 120 -8.08 13.55 -20.12
N GLN A 121 -7.43 13.66 -21.30
CA GLN A 121 -7.28 14.91 -22.04
C GLN A 121 -8.61 15.43 -22.58
N GLN A 122 -9.44 14.56 -23.17
CA GLN A 122 -10.77 14.93 -23.67
C GLN A 122 -11.65 15.49 -22.57
N VAL A 123 -11.69 14.83 -21.40
CA VAL A 123 -12.44 15.33 -20.23
C VAL A 123 -11.89 16.68 -19.75
N GLN A 124 -10.57 16.92 -19.87
CA GLN A 124 -9.94 18.19 -19.48
C GLN A 124 -10.30 19.32 -20.44
N GLN A 125 -10.25 19.07 -21.73
CA GLN A 125 -10.61 20.03 -22.77
C GLN A 125 -12.10 20.39 -22.71
N GLN A 126 -12.98 19.40 -22.52
CA GLN A 126 -14.42 19.62 -22.38
C GLN A 126 -14.74 20.52 -21.19
N GLN A 127 -14.16 20.25 -20.01
CA GLN A 127 -14.40 21.06 -18.82
C GLN A 127 -13.82 22.48 -18.95
N GLN A 128 -12.64 22.64 -19.57
CA GLN A 128 -12.08 23.97 -19.84
C GLN A 128 -12.96 24.78 -20.81
N ALA A 129 -13.47 24.14 -21.85
CA ALA A 129 -14.40 24.77 -22.78
C ALA A 129 -15.73 25.17 -22.11
N GLU A 130 -16.27 24.33 -21.23
CA GLU A 130 -17.47 24.62 -20.44
C GLU A 130 -17.25 25.81 -19.49
N GLN A 131 -16.09 25.90 -18.83
CA GLN A 131 -15.75 27.01 -17.94
C GLN A 131 -15.59 28.33 -18.70
N GLN A 132 -14.94 28.32 -19.87
CA GLN A 132 -14.80 29.51 -20.72
C GLN A 132 -16.17 30.02 -21.21
N GLN A 133 -17.05 29.12 -21.66
CA GLN A 133 -18.41 29.49 -22.08
C GLN A 133 -19.27 30.06 -20.94
N GLN A 134 -19.02 29.66 -19.69
CA GLN A 134 -19.70 30.22 -18.52
C GLN A 134 -19.16 31.60 -18.13
N GLN A 135 -17.88 31.87 -18.38
CA GLN A 135 -17.27 33.19 -18.17
C GLN A 135 -17.71 34.21 -19.22
N ASP A 136 -17.82 33.81 -20.49
CA ASP A 136 -18.26 34.72 -21.58
C ASP A 136 -19.76 35.10 -21.52
N LYS A 137 -20.55 34.40 -20.71
CA LYS A 137 -21.99 34.67 -20.49
C LYS A 137 -22.28 35.56 -19.28
N GLN A 138 -21.26 35.92 -18.50
CA GLN A 138 -21.36 36.88 -17.39
C GLN A 138 -20.83 38.25 -17.80
#